data_AF-A0A699RIK0-F1
#
_entry.id   AF-A0A699RIK0-F1
#
_cell.length_a   1.000
_cell.length_b   1.000
_cell.length_c   1.000
_cell.angle_alpha   90.00
_cell.angle_beta   90.00
_cell.angle_gamma   90.00
#
_symmetry.space_group_name_H-M   'P 1'
#
loop_
_entity.id
_entity.type
_entity.pdbx_description
1 polymer ?
#
loop_
_entity_poly.entity_id
_entity_poly.type
_entity_poly.pdbx_seq_one_letter_code
_entity_poly.pdbx_strand_id
1 'polypeptide(L)'
;MSKLDRFLVSINLFNTFPNISTITLERYLSDHRPILLREQHFDYGPIPFKFYHYWMELDGFCNVVEVAWKDSPCDDSNAISCFMGKLKFLKNKIREWNKLYMASRKHVKDKYLADLEEVEGIIDSGGGNDEIAMKRAHNPLNLLVRNHTFQFNLLLQRQCVWEIHMNNSPSQIRLRKTSPETCQKFIFN
;
A
#
# COMPACT_ATOMS: atom_id res chain seq x y z
N MET A 1 22.46 26.90 8.49
CA MET A 1 21.92 27.98 7.64
C MET A 1 20.45 28.18 7.99
N SER A 2 20.03 29.41 8.27
CA SER A 2 18.65 29.74 8.67
C SER A 2 17.74 29.90 7.45
N LYS A 3 16.50 29.42 7.53
CA LYS A 3 15.44 29.64 6.52
C LYS A 3 14.71 30.94 6.83
N LEU A 4 15.15 32.03 6.18
CA LEU A 4 14.63 33.39 6.37
C LEU A 4 13.41 33.68 5.48
N ASP A 5 13.39 33.18 4.25
CA ASP A 5 12.32 33.47 3.30
C ASP A 5 11.08 32.61 3.59
N ARG A 6 9.92 33.26 3.83
CA ARG A 6 8.63 32.62 4.17
C ARG A 6 7.45 33.42 3.61
N PHE A 7 6.37 32.74 3.26
CA PHE A 7 5.08 33.37 2.97
C PHE A 7 4.20 33.35 4.22
N LEU A 8 3.47 34.44 4.46
CA LEU A 8 2.37 34.48 5.42
C LEU A 8 1.06 34.25 4.65
N VAL A 9 0.30 33.25 5.06
CA VAL A 9 -0.91 32.81 4.38
C VAL A 9 -2.09 32.93 5.35
N SER A 10 -3.19 33.56 4.92
CA SER A 10 -4.41 33.61 5.72
C SER A 10 -5.14 32.26 5.67
N ILE A 11 -5.92 31.97 6.71
CA ILE A 11 -6.74 30.75 6.77
C ILE A 11 -7.71 30.68 5.58
N ASN A 12 -8.27 31.83 5.18
CA ASN A 12 -9.19 31.92 4.04
C ASN A 12 -8.49 31.54 2.74
N LEU A 13 -7.27 32.02 2.49
CA LEU A 13 -6.49 31.68 1.30
C LEU A 13 -6.19 30.17 1.26
N PHE A 14 -5.82 29.58 2.39
CA PHE A 14 -5.56 28.15 2.49
C PHE A 14 -6.81 27.31 2.20
N ASN A 15 -7.98 27.75 2.67
CA ASN A 15 -9.25 27.07 2.40
C ASN A 15 -9.70 27.21 0.94
N THR A 16 -9.42 28.34 0.30
CA THR A 16 -9.74 28.55 -1.13
C THR A 16 -8.82 27.72 -2.03
N PHE A 17 -7.56 27.53 -1.63
CA PHE A 17 -6.55 26.88 -2.45
C PHE A 17 -5.82 25.77 -1.64
N PRO A 18 -6.45 24.61 -1.45
CA PRO A 18 -5.94 23.56 -0.56
C PRO A 18 -4.64 22.92 -1.04
N ASN A 19 -4.30 23.10 -2.33
CA ASN A 19 -3.10 22.55 -2.95
C ASN A 19 -1.99 23.60 -3.13
N ILE A 20 -1.99 24.67 -2.33
CA ILE A 20 -0.89 25.63 -2.28
C ILE A 20 0.39 24.92 -1.79
N SER A 21 1.46 25.10 -2.56
CA SER A 21 2.79 24.58 -2.28
C SER A 21 3.84 25.68 -2.48
N THR A 22 4.99 25.53 -1.84
CA THR A 22 6.13 26.43 -2.04
C THR A 22 7.28 25.68 -2.70
N ILE A 23 7.89 26.29 -3.71
CA ILE A 23 9.12 25.79 -4.32
C ILE A 23 10.24 26.82 -4.14
N THR A 24 11.47 26.33 -4.00
CA THR A 24 12.67 27.16 -4.07
C THR A 24 13.17 27.19 -5.50
N LEU A 25 13.34 28.37 -6.06
CA LEU A 25 13.93 28.56 -7.38
C LEU A 25 15.47 28.52 -7.28
N GLU A 26 16.11 28.34 -8.43
CA GLU A 26 17.56 28.32 -8.52
C GLU A 26 18.17 29.66 -8.11
N ARG A 27 19.32 29.59 -7.45
CA ARG A 27 20.09 30.76 -7.04
C ARG A 27 20.84 31.30 -8.25
N TYR A 28 20.69 32.59 -8.53
CA TYR A 28 21.52 33.29 -9.52
C TYR A 28 22.60 34.12 -8.79
N LEU A 29 22.54 35.45 -8.89
CA LEU A 29 23.54 36.37 -8.31
C LEU A 29 23.26 36.82 -6.86
N SER A 30 22.10 36.47 -6.29
CA SER A 30 21.75 36.83 -4.91
C SER A 30 22.22 35.76 -3.91
N ASP A 31 22.57 36.20 -2.71
CA ASP A 31 22.76 35.38 -1.53
C ASP A 31 21.45 34.72 -1.05
N HIS A 32 20.29 35.31 -1.38
CA HIS A 32 18.97 34.75 -1.16
C HIS A 32 18.54 33.78 -2.27
N ARG A 33 17.69 32.79 -1.91
CA ARG A 33 17.05 31.88 -2.88
C ARG A 33 15.59 32.30 -3.04
N PRO A 34 15.14 32.73 -4.23
CA PRO A 34 13.75 33.08 -4.43
C PRO A 34 12.84 31.90 -4.09
N ILE A 35 11.74 32.16 -3.38
CA ILE A 35 10.68 31.20 -3.11
C ILE A 35 9.44 31.58 -3.92
N LEU A 36 8.77 30.58 -4.48
CA LEU A 36 7.54 30.76 -5.24
C LEU A 36 6.41 30.02 -4.54
N LEU A 37 5.34 30.74 -4.21
CA LEU A 37 4.07 30.16 -3.78
C LEU A 37 3.26 29.84 -5.03
N ARG A 38 2.87 28.58 -5.22
CA ARG A 38 2.03 28.16 -6.35
C ARG A 38 0.96 27.20 -5.86
N GLU A 39 -0.22 27.27 -6.45
CA GLU A 39 -1.19 26.20 -6.35
C GLU A 39 -0.93 25.16 -7.43
N GLN A 40 -0.88 23.89 -7.05
CA GLN A 40 -0.64 22.81 -8.01
C GLN A 40 -1.78 21.81 -8.00
N HIS A 41 -2.51 21.76 -9.10
CA HIS A 41 -3.50 20.72 -9.36
C HIS A 41 -2.83 19.55 -10.06
N PHE A 42 -2.69 18.43 -9.36
CA PHE A 42 -2.21 17.19 -9.96
C PHE A 42 -3.40 16.30 -10.26
N ASP A 43 -3.76 16.18 -11.54
CA ASP A 43 -4.55 15.04 -12.00
C ASP A 43 -3.59 13.89 -12.31
N TYR A 44 -3.35 13.04 -11.33
CA TYR A 44 -2.54 11.82 -11.51
C TYR A 44 -3.26 10.75 -12.35
N GLY A 45 -4.47 11.04 -12.85
CA GLY A 45 -5.34 10.10 -13.50
C GLY A 45 -5.89 9.06 -12.52
N PRO A 46 -6.56 8.02 -13.03
CA PRO A 46 -7.12 6.99 -12.18
C PRO A 46 -6.04 6.23 -11.43
N ILE A 47 -6.30 5.99 -10.14
CA ILE A 47 -5.40 5.31 -9.22
C ILE A 47 -5.05 3.93 -9.80
N PRO A 48 -3.75 3.66 -10.08
CA PRO A 48 -3.35 2.38 -10.62
C PRO A 48 -3.62 1.27 -9.62
N PHE A 49 -3.92 0.07 -10.14
CA PHE A 49 -3.90 -1.12 -9.29
C PHE A 49 -2.46 -1.45 -8.95
N LYS A 50 -2.17 -1.56 -7.65
CA LYS A 50 -0.84 -1.90 -7.13
C LYS A 50 -0.81 -3.37 -6.72
N PHE A 51 0.17 -4.09 -7.24
CA PHE A 51 0.47 -5.47 -6.86
C PHE A 51 1.73 -5.49 -5.99
N TYR A 52 1.64 -6.09 -4.81
CA TYR A 52 2.75 -6.20 -3.86
C TYR A 52 3.45 -7.54 -3.99
N HIS A 53 4.78 -7.55 -3.95
CA HIS A 53 5.57 -8.77 -4.10
C HIS A 53 5.22 -9.82 -3.05
N TYR A 54 5.09 -9.40 -1.79
CA TYR A 54 4.81 -10.30 -0.67
C TYR A 54 3.49 -11.06 -0.80
N TRP A 55 2.54 -10.59 -1.64
CA TRP A 55 1.31 -11.35 -1.88
C TRP A 55 1.59 -12.71 -2.50
N MET A 56 2.66 -12.86 -3.28
CA MET A 56 3.06 -14.14 -3.86
C MET A 56 3.59 -15.13 -2.81
N GLU A 57 4.06 -14.63 -1.66
CA GLU A 57 4.50 -15.45 -0.53
C GLU A 57 3.31 -15.83 0.38
N LEU A 58 2.13 -15.24 0.18
CA LEU A 58 0.95 -15.56 0.96
C LEU A 58 0.27 -16.83 0.45
N ASP A 59 0.01 -17.74 1.38
CA ASP A 59 -0.68 -18.99 1.09
C ASP A 59 -2.02 -18.75 0.40
N GLY A 60 -2.25 -19.48 -0.70
CA GLY A 60 -3.46 -19.42 -1.49
C GLY A 60 -3.53 -18.28 -2.50
N PHE A 61 -2.63 -17.28 -2.47
CA PHE A 61 -2.67 -16.17 -3.42
C PHE A 61 -2.44 -16.61 -4.88
N CYS A 62 -1.39 -17.41 -5.12
CA CYS A 62 -1.08 -17.90 -6.47
C CYS A 62 -2.26 -18.69 -7.08
N ASN A 63 -2.95 -19.49 -6.26
CA ASN A 63 -4.14 -20.21 -6.69
C ASN A 63 -5.29 -19.26 -7.09
N VAL A 64 -5.51 -18.18 -6.33
CA VAL A 64 -6.51 -17.15 -6.68
C VAL A 64 -6.19 -16.51 -8.03
N VAL A 65 -4.92 -16.21 -8.31
CA VAL A 65 -4.50 -15.63 -9.60
C VAL A 65 -4.73 -16.62 -10.74
N GLU A 66 -4.33 -17.88 -10.57
CA GLU A 66 -4.48 -18.91 -11.59
C GLU A 66 -5.95 -19.19 -11.93
N VAL A 67 -6.79 -19.40 -10.91
CA VAL A 67 -8.23 -19.62 -11.07
C VAL A 67 -8.88 -18.41 -11.72
N ALA A 68 -8.60 -17.20 -11.20
CA ALA A 68 -9.18 -15.98 -11.77
C ALA A 68 -8.76 -15.74 -13.22
N TRP A 69 -7.54 -16.14 -13.61
CA TRP A 69 -7.09 -16.01 -14.99
C TRP A 69 -7.84 -16.97 -15.93
N LYS A 70 -8.04 -18.22 -15.51
CA LYS A 70 -8.77 -19.24 -16.28
C LYS A 70 -10.26 -18.92 -16.39
N ASP A 71 -10.87 -18.45 -15.31
CA ASP A 71 -12.30 -18.14 -15.23
C ASP A 71 -12.68 -16.80 -15.90
N SER A 72 -11.68 -16.03 -16.32
CA SER A 72 -11.93 -14.69 -16.86
C SER A 72 -12.71 -14.75 -18.18
N PRO A 73 -13.85 -14.04 -18.29
CA PRO A 73 -14.61 -13.99 -19.53
C PRO A 73 -13.80 -13.26 -20.60
N CYS A 74 -13.69 -13.87 -21.77
CA CYS A 74 -13.00 -13.35 -22.94
C CYS A 74 -13.97 -13.33 -24.11
N ASP A 75 -14.11 -12.18 -24.77
CA ASP A 75 -14.77 -12.09 -26.06
C ASP A 75 -13.69 -12.17 -27.15
N ASP A 76 -13.74 -13.23 -27.97
CA ASP A 76 -12.75 -13.53 -29.01
C ASP A 76 -12.78 -12.52 -30.17
N SER A 77 -13.73 -11.59 -30.18
CA SER A 77 -13.86 -10.56 -31.22
C SER A 77 -12.64 -9.62 -31.30
N ASN A 78 -11.99 -9.32 -30.17
CA ASN A 78 -10.80 -8.46 -30.11
C ASN A 78 -9.85 -8.87 -28.99
N ALA A 79 -8.66 -9.32 -29.35
CA ALA A 79 -7.63 -9.79 -28.42
C ALA A 79 -7.25 -8.75 -27.34
N ILE A 80 -7.19 -7.46 -27.70
CA ILE A 80 -6.86 -6.37 -26.75
C ILE A 80 -8.03 -6.18 -25.76
N SER A 81 -9.26 -6.19 -26.25
CA SER A 81 -10.46 -6.07 -25.41
C SER A 81 -10.60 -7.26 -24.46
N CYS A 82 -10.35 -8.48 -24.95
CA CYS A 82 -10.31 -9.68 -24.12
C CYS A 82 -9.24 -9.56 -23.04
N PHE A 83 -7.99 -9.23 -23.40
CA PHE A 83 -6.90 -9.06 -22.43
C PHE A 83 -7.24 -8.01 -21.35
N MET A 84 -7.85 -6.89 -21.76
CA MET A 84 -8.35 -5.87 -20.84
C MET A 84 -9.44 -6.39 -19.90
N GLY A 85 -10.38 -7.18 -20.42
CA GLY A 85 -11.39 -7.88 -19.63
C GLY A 85 -10.76 -8.81 -18.60
N LYS A 86 -9.78 -9.62 -19.00
CA LYS A 86 -9.05 -10.54 -18.12
C LYS A 86 -8.35 -9.81 -16.97
N LEU A 87 -7.62 -8.74 -17.28
CA LEU A 87 -6.94 -7.97 -16.24
C LEU A 87 -7.92 -7.28 -15.28
N LYS A 88 -9.05 -6.76 -15.79
CA LYS A 88 -10.12 -6.18 -14.95
C LYS A 88 -10.73 -7.23 -14.02
N PHE A 89 -10.99 -8.42 -14.54
CA PHE A 89 -11.52 -9.54 -13.76
C PHE A 89 -10.54 -9.98 -12.68
N LEU A 90 -9.27 -10.19 -13.04
CA LEU A 90 -8.19 -10.55 -12.11
C LEU A 90 -8.03 -9.51 -11.00
N LYS A 91 -8.03 -8.22 -11.35
CA LYS A 91 -7.97 -7.10 -10.39
C LYS A 91 -9.10 -7.18 -9.36
N ASN A 92 -10.33 -7.50 -9.78
CA ASN A 92 -11.46 -7.63 -8.87
C ASN A 92 -11.31 -8.84 -7.94
N LYS A 93 -10.85 -9.98 -8.47
CA LYS A 93 -10.62 -11.19 -7.67
C LYS A 93 -9.51 -11.02 -6.63
N ILE A 94 -8.41 -10.36 -6.99
CA ILE A 94 -7.35 -10.03 -6.03
C ILE A 94 -7.87 -9.07 -4.94
N ARG A 95 -8.73 -8.10 -5.30
CA ARG A 95 -9.35 -7.20 -4.32
C ARG A 95 -10.27 -7.92 -3.35
N GLU A 96 -11.08 -8.85 -3.84
CA GLU A 96 -11.96 -9.70 -3.01
C GLU A 96 -11.13 -10.53 -2.04
N TRP A 97 -10.13 -11.24 -2.55
CA TRP A 97 -9.22 -12.03 -1.72
C TRP A 97 -8.51 -11.17 -0.66
N ASN A 98 -7.98 -10.00 -1.02
CA ASN A 98 -7.28 -9.14 -0.06
C ASN A 98 -8.22 -8.65 1.05
N LYS A 99 -9.49 -8.34 0.74
CA LYS A 99 -10.49 -7.98 1.76
C LYS A 99 -10.72 -9.13 2.74
N LEU A 100 -10.89 -10.36 2.23
CA LEU A 100 -11.10 -11.55 3.07
C LEU A 100 -9.87 -11.87 3.91
N TYR A 101 -8.68 -11.79 3.30
CA TYR A 101 -7.40 -12.00 3.98
C TYR A 101 -7.17 -10.99 5.12
N MET A 102 -7.48 -9.71 4.89
CA MET A 102 -7.36 -8.67 5.91
C MET A 102 -8.40 -8.87 7.04
N ALA A 103 -9.61 -9.29 6.70
CA ALA A 103 -10.64 -9.59 7.70
C ALA A 103 -10.24 -10.78 8.60
N SER A 104 -9.75 -11.88 8.03
CA SER A 104 -9.31 -13.04 8.82
C SER A 104 -8.13 -12.69 9.73
N ARG A 105 -7.16 -11.92 9.22
CA ARG A 105 -6.03 -11.38 10.01
C ARG A 105 -6.50 -10.48 11.14
N LYS A 106 -7.50 -9.63 10.90
CA LYS A 106 -8.07 -8.78 11.95
C LYS A 106 -8.71 -9.62 13.06
N HIS A 107 -9.52 -10.62 12.72
CA HIS A 107 -10.09 -11.52 13.72
C HIS A 107 -9.03 -12.24 14.57
N VAL A 108 -7.97 -12.74 13.94
CA VAL A 108 -6.84 -13.38 14.65
C VAL A 108 -6.14 -12.38 15.58
N LYS A 109 -5.91 -11.15 15.11
CA LYS A 109 -5.31 -10.08 15.90
C LYS A 109 -6.19 -9.73 17.11
N ASP A 110 -7.49 -9.54 16.89
CA ASP A 110 -8.46 -9.16 17.93
C ASP A 110 -8.56 -10.27 19.00
N LYS A 111 -8.52 -11.55 18.59
CA LYS A 111 -8.43 -12.68 19.52
C LYS A 111 -7.19 -12.59 20.42
N TYR A 112 -5.99 -12.45 19.84
CA TYR A 112 -4.77 -12.40 20.64
C TYR A 112 -4.68 -11.14 21.51
N LEU A 113 -5.33 -10.04 21.09
CA LEU A 113 -5.45 -8.83 21.90
C LEU A 113 -6.35 -9.07 23.11
N ALA A 114 -7.49 -9.74 22.94
CA ALA A 114 -8.37 -10.13 24.04
C ALA A 114 -7.66 -11.06 25.03
N ASP A 115 -6.91 -12.05 24.53
CA ASP A 115 -6.08 -12.94 25.38
C ASP A 115 -5.03 -12.15 26.19
N LEU A 116 -4.47 -11.06 25.63
CA LEU A 116 -3.55 -10.16 26.36
C LEU A 116 -4.27 -9.34 27.42
N GLU A 117 -5.44 -8.79 27.10
CA GLU A 117 -6.23 -7.97 28.02
C GLU A 117 -6.65 -8.78 29.26
N GLU A 118 -7.01 -10.04 29.08
CA GLU A 118 -7.29 -10.97 30.18
C GLU A 118 -6.06 -11.17 31.08
N VAL A 119 -4.90 -11.42 30.47
CA VAL A 119 -3.64 -11.60 31.20
C VAL A 119 -3.23 -10.33 31.95
N GLU A 120 -3.42 -9.15 31.34
CA GLU A 120 -3.15 -7.87 31.98
C GLU A 120 -4.11 -7.61 33.16
N GLY A 121 -5.40 -7.93 33.02
CA GLY A 121 -6.37 -7.84 34.11
C GLY A 121 -6.05 -8.72 35.33
N ILE A 122 -5.50 -9.92 35.11
CA ILE A 122 -5.02 -10.79 36.20
C ILE A 122 -3.81 -10.18 36.91
N ILE A 123 -2.89 -9.56 36.16
CA ILE A 123 -1.72 -8.89 36.74
C ILE A 123 -2.14 -7.67 37.56
N ASP A 124 -3.04 -6.84 37.02
CA ASP A 124 -3.52 -5.60 37.66
C ASP A 124 -4.30 -5.87 38.95
N SER A 125 -4.98 -7.02 39.05
CA SER A 125 -5.64 -7.48 40.28
C SER A 125 -4.68 -8.11 41.31
N GLY A 126 -3.37 -8.15 41.03
CA GLY A 126 -2.34 -8.68 41.93
C GLY A 126 -2.12 -10.20 41.83
N GLY A 127 -2.73 -10.87 40.84
CA GLY A 127 -2.61 -12.32 40.60
C GLY A 127 -1.39 -12.74 39.76
N GLY A 128 -0.39 -11.86 39.63
CA GLY A 128 0.81 -12.12 38.82
C GLY A 128 1.64 -13.28 39.38
N ASN A 129 1.78 -14.34 38.60
CA ASN A 129 2.69 -15.45 38.87
C ASN A 129 3.55 -15.76 37.63
N ASP A 130 4.55 -16.64 37.78
CA ASP A 130 5.48 -16.98 36.69
C ASP A 130 4.75 -17.55 35.45
N GLU A 131 3.65 -18.28 35.64
CA GLU A 131 2.86 -18.84 34.54
C GLU A 131 2.16 -17.74 33.71
N ILE A 132 1.55 -16.76 34.38
CA ILE A 132 0.87 -15.61 33.74
C ILE A 132 1.90 -14.72 33.03
N ALA A 133 3.07 -14.51 33.63
CA ALA A 133 4.18 -13.80 33.00
C ALA A 133 4.69 -14.51 31.72
N MET A 134 4.78 -15.84 31.75
CA MET A 134 5.13 -16.64 30.56
C MET A 134 4.06 -16.55 29.48
N LYS A 135 2.76 -16.59 29.83
CA LYS A 135 1.66 -16.42 28.87
C LYS A 135 1.69 -15.04 28.20
N ARG A 136 2.01 -13.97 28.95
CA ARG A 136 2.20 -12.62 28.41
C ARG A 136 3.37 -12.57 27.41
N ALA A 137 4.52 -13.15 27.79
CA ALA A 137 5.73 -13.12 26.96
C ALA A 137 5.57 -13.92 25.66
N HIS A 138 4.92 -15.08 25.72
CA HIS A 138 4.70 -15.97 24.58
C HIS A 138 3.46 -15.64 23.75
N ASN A 139 2.77 -14.54 24.04
CA ASN A 139 1.58 -14.19 23.28
C ASN A 139 1.91 -14.04 21.78
N PRO A 140 1.21 -14.76 20.88
CA PRO A 140 1.47 -14.72 19.45
C PRO A 140 1.33 -13.33 18.81
N LEU A 141 0.60 -12.40 19.43
CA LEU A 141 0.49 -11.01 18.99
C LEU A 141 1.86 -10.33 18.93
N ASN A 142 2.76 -10.62 19.88
CA ASN A 142 4.11 -10.04 19.90
C ASN A 142 4.93 -10.47 18.67
N LEU A 143 4.81 -11.74 18.27
CA LEU A 143 5.42 -12.29 17.06
C LEU A 143 4.76 -11.73 15.80
N LEU A 144 3.43 -11.62 15.78
CA LEU A 144 2.67 -11.06 14.66
C LEU A 144 3.02 -9.59 14.41
N VAL A 145 3.12 -8.79 15.47
CA VAL A 145 3.53 -7.38 15.38
C VAL A 145 4.96 -7.29 14.88
N ARG A 146 5.90 -8.06 15.45
CA ARG A 146 7.30 -8.09 14.97
C ARG A 146 7.42 -8.49 13.51
N ASN A 147 6.72 -9.54 13.07
CA ASN A 147 6.74 -9.99 11.68
C ASN A 147 6.10 -8.97 10.74
N HIS A 148 4.99 -8.33 11.16
CA HIS A 148 4.35 -7.29 10.35
C HIS A 148 5.21 -6.03 10.27
N THR A 149 5.85 -5.61 11.36
CA THR A 149 6.77 -4.47 11.37
C THR A 149 8.05 -4.80 10.60
N PHE A 150 8.54 -6.04 10.65
CA PHE A 150 9.69 -6.51 9.86
C PHE A 150 9.36 -6.54 8.35
N GLN A 151 8.22 -7.12 7.96
CA GLN A 151 7.76 -7.09 6.57
C GLN A 151 7.47 -5.66 6.12
N PHE A 152 6.76 -4.85 6.90
CA PHE A 152 6.47 -3.45 6.57
C PHE A 152 7.75 -2.59 6.45
N ASN A 153 8.75 -2.81 7.30
CA ASN A 153 10.04 -2.11 7.23
C ASN A 153 10.92 -2.58 6.06
N LEU A 154 10.90 -3.87 5.69
CA LEU A 154 11.50 -4.34 4.43
C LEU A 154 10.78 -3.72 3.21
N LEU A 155 9.46 -3.53 3.30
CA LEU A 155 8.61 -3.02 2.22
C LEU A 155 8.72 -1.50 1.99
N LEU A 156 9.20 -0.72 2.98
CA LEU A 156 9.55 0.69 2.78
C LEU A 156 10.83 0.87 1.94
N GLN A 157 11.54 -0.20 1.59
CA GLN A 157 12.71 -0.18 0.72
C GLN A 157 12.50 -0.80 -0.69
N ARG A 158 11.37 -0.54 -1.38
CA ARG A 158 11.28 -0.34 -2.88
C ARG A 158 10.34 -1.18 -3.77
N GLN A 159 9.52 -2.16 -3.37
CA GLN A 159 8.97 -3.09 -4.38
C GLN A 159 7.43 -3.11 -4.53
N CYS A 160 6.84 -2.06 -5.12
CA CYS A 160 5.66 -2.25 -5.98
C CYS A 160 6.15 -2.87 -7.31
N VAL A 161 5.72 -4.08 -7.62
CA VAL A 161 6.24 -4.76 -8.83
C VAL A 161 5.55 -4.21 -10.07
N TRP A 162 4.26 -3.90 -9.98
CA TRP A 162 3.44 -3.44 -11.10
C TRP A 162 2.38 -2.43 -10.67
N GLU A 163 2.32 -1.32 -11.41
CA GLU A 163 1.18 -0.41 -11.45
C GLU A 163 0.42 -0.65 -12.76
N ILE A 164 -0.87 -1.02 -12.67
CA ILE A 164 -1.74 -1.13 -13.85
C ILE A 164 -2.69 0.06 -13.88
N HIS A 165 -2.45 1.00 -14.80
CA HIS A 165 -3.39 2.06 -15.15
C HIS A 165 -4.43 1.48 -16.12
N MET A 166 -5.69 1.44 -15.70
CA MET A 166 -6.79 1.00 -16.56
C MET A 166 -7.76 2.16 -16.74
N ASN A 167 -7.80 2.73 -17.95
CA ASN A 167 -8.84 3.67 -18.34
C ASN A 167 -9.98 2.91 -19.07
N ASN A 168 -11.11 3.57 -19.27
CA ASN A 168 -12.23 3.05 -20.07
C ASN A 168 -11.90 2.89 -21.57
N SER A 169 -10.67 3.23 -22.01
CA SER A 169 -10.19 3.07 -23.37
C SER A 169 -9.05 2.04 -23.47
N PRO A 170 -9.06 1.13 -24.48
CA PRO A 170 -8.04 0.09 -24.67
C PRO A 170 -6.60 0.57 -24.90
N SER A 171 -6.40 1.84 -25.25
CA SER A 171 -5.14 2.39 -25.76
C SER A 171 -4.15 2.89 -24.69
N GLN A 172 -4.45 2.76 -23.39
CA GLN A 172 -3.64 3.37 -22.33
C GLN A 172 -3.31 2.41 -21.17
N ILE A 173 -2.80 1.22 -21.48
CA ILE A 173 -2.17 0.37 -20.47
C ILE A 173 -0.71 0.80 -20.31
N ARG A 174 -0.37 1.35 -19.15
CA ARG A 174 1.02 1.62 -18.78
C ARG A 174 1.39 0.72 -17.59
N LEU A 175 2.29 -0.22 -17.83
CA LEU A 175 2.92 -1.01 -16.77
C LEU A 175 4.19 -0.27 -16.35
N ARG A 176 4.26 0.19 -15.10
CA ARG A 176 5.50 0.71 -14.51
C ARG A 176 6.02 -0.24 -13.45
N LYS A 177 7.30 -0.59 -13.56
CA LYS A 177 8.09 -1.29 -12.54
C LYS A 177 8.73 -0.22 -11.64
N THR A 178 8.58 -0.30 -10.32
CA THR A 178 9.14 0.72 -9.42
C THR A 178 10.48 0.33 -8.77
N SER A 179 11.22 -0.67 -9.28
CA SER A 179 12.51 -1.11 -8.69
C SER A 179 13.58 -1.53 -9.72
N PRO A 180 14.88 -1.22 -9.50
CA PRO A 180 15.95 -1.45 -10.48
C PRO A 180 16.42 -2.91 -10.65
N GLU A 181 16.38 -3.76 -9.62
CA GLU A 181 17.04 -5.09 -9.65
C GLU A 181 16.13 -6.05 -8.87
N THR A 182 15.42 -7.02 -9.45
CA THR A 182 15.91 -8.32 -9.95
C THR A 182 14.72 -8.95 -10.69
N CYS A 183 14.89 -9.36 -11.94
CA CYS A 183 13.81 -9.94 -12.76
C CYS A 183 13.86 -11.47 -12.73
N GLN A 184 12.89 -12.11 -12.09
CA GLN A 184 12.34 -13.34 -12.67
C GLN A 184 11.17 -12.94 -13.58
N LYS A 185 11.28 -13.33 -14.85
CA LYS A 185 10.40 -12.97 -15.94
C LYS A 185 9.02 -13.62 -15.71
N PHE A 186 7.96 -12.82 -15.70
CA PHE A 186 6.63 -13.32 -16.06
C PHE A 186 6.46 -13.11 -17.55
N ILE A 187 6.64 -14.18 -18.33
CA ILE A 187 6.13 -14.28 -19.69
C ILE A 187 4.77 -14.95 -19.55
N PHE A 188 3.70 -14.19 -19.77
CA PHE A 188 2.39 -14.77 -20.01
C PHE A 188 2.45 -15.36 -21.42
N ASN A 189 2.74 -16.65 -21.51
CA ASN A 189 2.53 -17.44 -22.73
C ASN A 189 1.07 -17.88 -22.80
#